data_AF-A0A1K0GKV4-F1
#
_entry.id   AF-A0A1K0GKV4-F1
#
_cell.length_a   1.000
_cell.length_b   1.000
_cell.length_c   1.000
_cell.angle_alpha   90.00
_cell.angle_beta   90.00
_cell.angle_gamma   90.00
#
_symmetry.space_group_name_H-M   'P 1'
#
loop_
_entity.id
_entity.type
_entity.pdbx_description
1 polymer ?
#
loop_
_entity_poly.entity_id
_entity_poly.type
_entity_poly.pdbx_seq_one_letter_code
_entity_poly.pdbx_strand_id
1 'polypeptide(L)'
;MPRYATGEPRKEVVAPVVDKTPERKPATRVPLTLALIAVAGISLAASVTQTKSAAPWAYFGAHTRAWELAVGALVAVAASRLARLPGPLAALLTWAGLAAVITSAFHYDENTAFPGTAALLPVLGSAAIIAAGCASPRGSVAVVLRAWPFQLIGRYSYSWYLWHWPVLMIGPAALGREPSLRLGLALSAASLVVAVLSYHLVENPARNGPWIKARARRGIAVGLVLSTATAGVALGAGQFTPPVETGEAVEDPTSLLAKAADPQAVLQTLLAESAKRTRLPSNVRPAPQSAATDQPVIYKDQCHLEYEVVTPDGPCLYGDPDGKKSIFLLGDSHAAHWFPAVDAIAKKRGLQLYSRTKSACPASSVLVFNRVLKRPYRECAEWREKVLDEIAAKRPTFVVLSSNGGNFDGLVSPDNKLLDKSNWDKLWLAGWIKTVDRIKKAGSVPVLLLDTPWPPNSTPECMVTNPSAVDKCSARVAEAFYEPVRRKAVAAKAASLGAKVIDSQGWFCTAEVCPAVIGNLLVWKDGSHISTAYSAALTPLLNASLPK
;
A
#
# COMPACT_ATOMS: atom_id res chain seq x y z
N MET A 1 69.13 -70.77 25.99
CA MET A 1 70.24 -70.61 25.02
C MET A 1 69.64 -70.36 23.64
N PRO A 2 70.19 -69.52 22.74
CA PRO A 2 71.20 -68.47 22.93
C PRO A 2 70.83 -67.09 22.28
N ARG A 3 71.52 -66.08 22.84
CA ARG A 3 71.96 -64.74 22.39
C ARG A 3 71.69 -64.32 20.93
N TYR A 4 71.18 -63.10 20.77
CA TYR A 4 71.39 -62.27 19.57
C TYR A 4 72.17 -61.00 19.92
N ALA A 5 73.11 -60.67 19.03
CA ALA A 5 74.14 -59.67 19.16
C ALA A 5 73.63 -58.23 18.97
N THR A 6 74.29 -57.32 19.68
CA THR A 6 74.18 -55.87 19.62
C THR A 6 74.88 -55.30 18.38
N GLY A 7 74.18 -54.44 17.62
CA GLY A 7 74.76 -53.54 16.64
C GLY A 7 74.00 -52.21 16.66
N GLU A 8 74.70 -51.13 17.04
CA GLU A 8 74.18 -49.76 17.11
C GLU A 8 73.78 -49.20 15.72
N PRO A 9 72.75 -48.34 15.65
CA PRO A 9 72.64 -47.35 14.59
C PRO A 9 72.94 -45.92 15.10
N ARG A 10 73.71 -45.22 14.27
CA ARG A 10 74.22 -43.85 14.41
C ARG A 10 73.13 -42.83 14.76
N LYS A 11 73.44 -41.92 15.68
CA LYS A 11 72.67 -40.68 15.92
C LYS A 11 72.90 -39.72 14.76
N GLU A 12 71.93 -39.60 13.86
CA GLU A 12 71.81 -38.42 12.99
C GLU A 12 71.07 -37.32 13.75
N VAL A 13 71.79 -36.23 14.02
CA VAL A 13 71.23 -34.98 14.54
C VAL A 13 70.57 -34.25 13.38
N VAL A 14 69.25 -34.37 13.25
CA VAL A 14 68.45 -33.54 12.34
C VAL A 14 68.04 -32.28 13.11
N ALA A 15 68.69 -31.15 12.80
CA ALA A 15 68.31 -29.84 13.30
C ALA A 15 66.90 -29.45 12.79
N PRO A 16 66.08 -28.74 13.60
CA PRO A 16 64.78 -28.28 13.15
C PRO A 16 64.95 -27.18 12.09
N VAL A 17 64.48 -27.45 10.88
CA VAL A 17 64.30 -26.44 9.83
C VAL A 17 63.22 -25.47 10.32
N VAL A 18 63.65 -24.31 10.81
CA VAL A 18 62.77 -23.18 11.09
C VAL A 18 62.29 -22.64 9.75
N ASP A 19 61.08 -23.01 9.37
CA ASP A 19 60.37 -22.44 8.23
C ASP A 19 60.05 -20.96 8.55
N LYS A 20 60.92 -20.06 8.07
CA LYS A 20 60.72 -18.61 8.13
C LYS A 20 59.63 -18.22 7.14
N THR A 21 58.37 -18.45 7.51
CA THR A 21 57.27 -17.72 6.89
C THR A 21 57.46 -16.23 7.19
N PRO A 22 57.44 -15.34 6.18
CA PRO A 22 57.57 -13.91 6.44
C PRO A 22 56.34 -13.45 7.23
N GLU A 23 56.56 -12.86 8.41
CA GLU A 23 55.55 -12.14 9.16
C GLU A 23 54.89 -11.10 8.24
N ARG A 24 53.67 -11.41 7.77
CA ARG A 24 52.83 -10.42 7.12
C ARG A 24 52.53 -9.35 8.16
N LYS A 25 53.07 -8.14 7.96
CA LYS A 25 52.67 -6.94 8.71
C LYS A 25 51.14 -6.91 8.80
N PRO A 26 50.53 -6.68 9.99
CA PRO A 26 49.09 -6.67 10.11
C PRO A 26 48.54 -5.60 9.18
N ALA A 27 47.82 -6.04 8.14
CA ALA A 27 47.18 -5.12 7.20
C ALA A 27 46.28 -4.19 8.01
N THR A 28 46.56 -2.89 7.96
CA THR A 28 45.73 -1.89 8.62
C THR A 28 44.31 -2.01 8.08
N ARG A 29 43.32 -2.26 8.95
CA ARG A 29 41.90 -2.37 8.56
C ARG A 29 41.25 -1.03 8.22
N VAL A 30 42.01 0.06 8.29
CA VAL A 30 41.58 1.44 8.06
C VAL A 30 40.79 1.64 6.75
N PRO A 31 41.28 1.23 5.55
CA PRO A 31 40.54 1.42 4.30
C PRO A 31 39.19 0.68 4.30
N LEU A 32 39.13 -0.52 4.88
CA LEU A 32 37.89 -1.28 5.02
C LEU A 32 36.91 -0.58 5.97
N THR A 33 37.39 -0.09 7.12
CA THR A 33 36.58 0.67 8.07
C THR A 33 36.01 1.93 7.43
N LEU A 34 36.83 2.70 6.69
CA LEU A 34 36.38 3.90 6.00
C LEU A 34 35.32 3.58 4.92
N ALA A 35 35.53 2.51 4.15
CA ALA A 35 34.54 2.07 3.16
C ALA A 35 33.20 1.67 3.82
N LEU A 36 33.24 0.93 4.94
CA LEU A 36 32.02 0.55 5.67
C LEU A 36 31.30 1.77 6.26
N ILE A 37 32.03 2.76 6.79
CA ILE A 37 31.43 4.02 7.27
C ILE A 37 30.76 4.78 6.12
N ALA A 38 31.42 4.86 4.96
CA ALA A 38 30.84 5.50 3.78
C ALA A 38 29.56 4.80 3.32
N VAL A 39 29.57 3.46 3.22
CA VAL A 39 28.37 2.67 2.89
C VAL A 39 27.26 2.90 3.91
N ALA A 40 27.58 2.89 5.21
CA ALA A 40 26.60 3.14 6.26
C ALA A 40 25.96 4.52 6.14
N GLY A 41 26.76 5.57 5.95
CA GLY A 41 26.27 6.94 5.80
C GLY A 41 25.41 7.14 4.55
N ILE A 42 25.89 6.69 3.39
CA ILE A 42 25.19 6.85 2.10
C ILE A 42 23.87 6.06 2.12
N SER A 43 23.91 4.81 2.56
CA SER A 43 22.71 3.95 2.59
C SER A 43 21.67 4.44 3.62
N LEU A 44 22.10 4.94 4.79
CA LEU A 44 21.19 5.53 5.77
C LEU A 44 20.55 6.82 5.23
N ALA A 45 21.33 7.68 4.56
CA ALA A 45 20.78 8.89 3.94
C ALA A 45 19.70 8.54 2.90
N ALA A 46 19.98 7.57 2.02
CA ALA A 46 19.02 7.06 1.05
C ALA A 46 17.76 6.48 1.73
N SER A 47 17.92 5.71 2.81
CA SER A 47 16.81 5.19 3.61
C SER A 47 15.90 6.32 4.10
N VAL A 48 16.46 7.34 4.74
CA VAL A 48 15.69 8.46 5.31
C VAL A 48 14.99 9.27 4.22
N THR A 49 15.64 9.52 3.09
CA THR A 49 15.02 10.29 2.00
C THR A 49 13.93 9.51 1.29
N GLN A 50 14.17 8.24 0.96
CA GLN A 50 13.22 7.43 0.20
C GLN A 50 12.04 6.97 1.03
N THR A 51 12.20 6.74 2.35
CA THR A 51 11.07 6.40 3.23
C THR A 51 10.02 7.51 3.26
N LYS A 52 10.41 8.78 3.10
CA LYS A 52 9.46 9.91 3.05
C LYS A 52 8.54 9.86 1.84
N SER A 53 9.04 9.41 0.69
CA SER A 53 8.26 9.35 -0.56
C SER A 53 7.62 7.98 -0.81
N ALA A 54 8.30 6.90 -0.43
CA ALA A 54 7.88 5.52 -0.70
C ALA A 54 8.51 4.54 0.32
N ALA A 55 7.92 4.43 1.51
CA ALA A 55 8.35 3.49 2.55
C ALA A 55 8.46 2.03 2.06
N PRO A 56 7.53 1.46 1.26
CA PRO A 56 7.67 0.10 0.75
C PRO A 56 8.92 -0.09 -0.12
N TRP A 57 9.25 0.89 -0.96
CA TRP A 57 10.43 0.83 -1.80
C TRP A 57 11.70 0.95 -0.95
N ALA A 58 11.72 1.84 0.04
CA ALA A 58 12.82 1.92 0.97
C ALA A 58 13.00 0.61 1.79
N TYR A 59 11.92 -0.12 2.08
CA TYR A 59 11.96 -1.38 2.82
C TYR A 59 12.53 -2.54 1.98
N PHE A 60 12.09 -2.70 0.74
CA PHE A 60 12.55 -3.78 -0.16
C PHE A 60 13.87 -3.45 -0.89
N GLY A 61 14.33 -2.20 -0.84
CA GLY A 61 15.55 -1.75 -1.48
C GLY A 61 16.83 -2.23 -0.78
N ALA A 62 17.73 -2.90 -1.50
CA ALA A 62 19.04 -3.27 -0.95
C ALA A 62 19.90 -2.04 -0.59
N HIS A 63 19.82 -0.98 -1.42
CA HIS A 63 20.61 0.24 -1.27
C HIS A 63 20.22 1.08 -0.03
N THR A 64 18.96 1.04 0.40
CA THR A 64 18.46 1.71 1.61
C THR A 64 18.66 0.88 2.88
N ARG A 65 18.94 -0.42 2.75
CA ARG A 65 19.12 -1.35 3.88
C ARG A 65 20.57 -1.75 4.13
N ALA A 66 21.48 -1.48 3.19
CA ALA A 66 22.89 -1.86 3.27
C ALA A 66 23.61 -1.31 4.52
N TRP A 67 23.20 -0.16 5.05
CA TRP A 67 23.83 0.43 6.25
C TRP A 67 23.72 -0.47 7.49
N GLU A 68 22.66 -1.26 7.61
CA GLU A 68 22.44 -2.15 8.77
C GLU A 68 23.50 -3.27 8.80
N LEU A 69 23.77 -3.85 7.62
CA LEU A 69 24.85 -4.81 7.44
C LEU A 69 26.23 -4.18 7.66
N ALA A 70 26.41 -2.94 7.20
CA ALA A 70 27.65 -2.18 7.40
C ALA A 70 27.91 -1.91 8.89
N VAL A 71 26.88 -1.58 9.69
CA VAL A 71 26.98 -1.44 11.15
C VAL A 71 27.44 -2.75 11.79
N GLY A 72 26.83 -3.88 11.42
CA GLY A 72 27.26 -5.20 11.91
C GLY A 72 28.72 -5.52 11.54
N ALA A 73 29.14 -5.20 10.31
CA ALA A 73 30.52 -5.37 9.87
C ALA A 73 31.50 -4.46 10.63
N LEU A 74 31.11 -3.22 10.95
CA LEU A 74 31.91 -2.32 11.78
C LEU A 74 32.10 -2.87 13.19
N VAL A 75 31.04 -3.42 13.80
CA VAL A 75 31.14 -4.12 15.10
C VAL A 75 32.12 -5.29 15.01
N ALA A 76 32.05 -6.11 13.96
CA ALA A 76 32.97 -7.23 13.76
C ALA A 76 34.44 -6.78 13.59
N VAL A 77 34.68 -5.70 12.83
CA VAL A 77 36.03 -5.14 12.65
C VAL A 77 36.58 -4.60 13.98
N ALA A 78 35.71 -4.01 14.81
CA ALA A 78 36.06 -3.44 16.11
C ALA A 78 36.09 -4.45 17.27
N ALA A 79 35.72 -5.72 17.04
CA ALA A 79 35.50 -6.73 18.09
C ALA A 79 36.66 -6.85 19.09
N SER A 80 37.92 -6.82 18.65
CA SER A 80 39.09 -6.92 19.53
C SER A 80 39.28 -5.70 20.44
N ARG A 81 38.84 -4.51 19.99
CA ARG A 81 38.83 -3.30 20.82
C ARG A 81 37.63 -3.31 21.76
N LEU A 82 36.47 -3.74 21.26
CA LEU A 82 35.23 -3.85 22.04
C LEU A 82 35.34 -4.88 23.18
N ALA A 83 36.14 -5.93 23.01
CA ALA A 83 36.45 -6.89 24.07
C ALA A 83 37.15 -6.27 25.30
N ARG A 84 37.69 -5.04 25.17
CA ARG A 84 38.35 -4.30 26.26
C ARG A 84 37.41 -3.34 27.00
N LEU A 85 36.12 -3.33 26.69
CA LEU A 85 35.15 -2.47 27.38
C LEU A 85 35.10 -2.81 28.89
N PRO A 86 34.99 -1.81 29.77
CA PRO A 86 34.80 -2.04 31.20
C PRO A 86 33.55 -2.88 31.46
N GLY A 87 33.67 -3.88 32.34
CA GLY A 87 32.60 -4.85 32.61
C GLY A 87 31.24 -4.23 32.93
N PRO A 88 31.14 -3.26 33.86
CA PRO A 88 29.86 -2.62 34.19
C PRO A 88 29.23 -1.87 33.01
N LEU A 89 30.05 -1.14 32.25
CA LEU A 89 29.59 -0.40 31.06
C LEU A 89 29.07 -1.37 30.00
N ALA A 90 29.80 -2.46 29.76
CA ALA A 90 29.38 -3.48 28.82
C ALA A 90 28.07 -4.17 29.26
N ALA A 91 27.91 -4.49 30.55
CA ALA A 91 26.66 -5.06 31.06
C ALA A 91 25.47 -4.11 30.83
N LEU A 92 25.63 -2.82 31.17
CA LEU A 92 24.61 -1.79 30.95
C LEU A 92 24.23 -1.68 29.46
N LEU A 93 25.21 -1.63 28.56
CA LEU A 93 24.98 -1.54 27.12
C LEU A 93 24.21 -2.75 26.57
N THR A 94 24.46 -3.95 27.08
CA THR A 94 23.70 -5.14 26.65
C THR A 94 22.22 -5.06 27.03
N TRP A 95 21.90 -4.56 28.23
CA TRP A 95 20.52 -4.39 28.68
C TRP A 95 19.82 -3.22 27.97
N ALA A 96 20.51 -2.09 27.82
CA ALA A 96 20.01 -0.95 27.06
C ALA A 96 19.71 -1.34 25.60
N GLY A 97 20.59 -2.14 24.99
CA GLY A 97 20.38 -2.67 23.65
C GLY A 97 19.16 -3.58 23.55
N LEU A 98 18.95 -4.48 24.52
CA LEU A 98 17.74 -5.31 24.56
C LEU A 98 16.48 -4.45 24.75
N ALA A 99 16.53 -3.47 25.65
CA ALA A 99 15.41 -2.55 25.86
C ALA A 99 15.05 -1.82 24.56
N ALA A 100 16.03 -1.31 23.81
CA ALA A 100 15.81 -0.68 22.51
C ALA A 100 15.11 -1.62 21.50
N VAL A 101 15.55 -2.88 21.42
CA VAL A 101 14.92 -3.90 20.53
C VAL A 101 13.49 -4.20 20.96
N ILE A 102 13.24 -4.40 22.26
CA ILE A 102 11.89 -4.66 22.80
C ILE A 102 10.98 -3.45 22.58
N THR A 103 11.44 -2.24 22.88
CA THR A 103 10.68 -1.01 22.63
C THR A 103 10.28 -0.91 21.17
N SER A 104 11.21 -1.17 20.24
CA SER A 104 10.91 -1.19 18.81
C SER A 104 9.84 -2.23 18.46
N ALA A 105 9.92 -3.44 19.01
CA ALA A 105 8.99 -4.53 18.71
C ALA A 105 7.55 -4.27 19.20
N PHE A 106 7.38 -3.54 20.31
CA PHE A 106 6.05 -3.30 20.92
C PHE A 106 5.46 -1.92 20.62
N HIS A 107 6.26 -0.94 20.22
CA HIS A 107 5.79 0.42 19.96
C HIS A 107 5.76 0.77 18.48
N TYR A 108 6.40 -0.02 17.61
CA TYR A 108 6.27 0.19 16.17
C TYR A 108 4.97 -0.43 15.69
N ASP A 109 4.24 0.36 14.92
CA ASP A 109 2.93 0.07 14.38
C ASP A 109 2.89 0.41 12.88
N GLU A 110 1.72 0.27 12.27
CA GLU A 110 1.50 0.64 10.87
C GLU A 110 1.70 2.13 10.57
N ASN A 111 1.81 2.98 11.60
CA ASN A 111 2.04 4.42 11.46
C ASN A 111 3.54 4.77 11.53
N THR A 112 4.38 3.82 11.91
CA THR A 112 5.81 4.03 12.02
C THR A 112 6.44 4.03 10.62
N ALA A 113 7.03 5.16 10.22
CA ALA A 113 7.74 5.29 8.95
C ALA A 113 9.03 4.45 8.95
N PHE A 114 8.88 3.16 8.60
CA PHE A 114 9.95 2.18 8.55
C PHE A 114 10.38 1.91 7.10
N PRO A 115 11.68 1.84 6.78
CA PRO A 115 12.81 1.89 7.71
C PRO A 115 13.14 3.29 8.25
N GLY A 116 13.51 4.23 7.38
CA GLY A 116 13.84 5.60 7.74
C GLY A 116 14.76 5.72 8.96
N THR A 117 14.47 6.70 9.82
CA THR A 117 15.14 6.87 11.11
C THR A 117 14.66 5.89 12.17
N ALA A 118 13.45 5.31 12.02
CA ALA A 118 12.91 4.34 12.97
C ALA A 118 13.83 3.11 13.06
N ALA A 119 14.41 2.66 11.94
CA ALA A 119 15.35 1.55 11.94
C ALA A 119 16.63 1.77 12.80
N LEU A 120 16.99 3.01 13.17
CA LEU A 120 18.14 3.29 14.04
C LEU A 120 18.03 2.61 15.41
N LEU A 121 16.86 2.66 16.04
CA LEU A 121 16.68 2.13 17.40
C LEU A 121 16.92 0.62 17.48
N PRO A 122 16.27 -0.25 16.68
CA PRO A 122 16.52 -1.69 16.75
C PRO A 122 17.91 -2.07 16.23
N VAL A 123 18.46 -1.36 15.25
CA VAL A 123 19.80 -1.65 14.69
C VAL A 123 20.90 -1.30 15.68
N LEU A 124 20.87 -0.09 16.25
CA LEU A 124 21.85 0.31 17.27
C LEU A 124 21.66 -0.49 18.56
N GLY A 125 20.43 -0.83 18.92
CA GLY A 125 20.14 -1.74 20.04
C GLY A 125 20.79 -3.11 19.84
N SER A 126 20.59 -3.73 18.68
CA SER A 126 21.22 -5.01 18.32
C SER A 126 22.75 -4.90 18.27
N ALA A 127 23.28 -3.83 17.68
CA ALA A 127 24.71 -3.57 17.63
C ALA A 127 25.31 -3.42 19.04
N ALA A 128 24.62 -2.74 19.96
CA ALA A 128 25.04 -2.59 21.35
C ALA A 128 25.09 -3.93 22.09
N ILE A 129 24.08 -4.80 21.91
CA ILE A 129 24.08 -6.16 22.50
C ILE A 129 25.31 -6.94 22.02
N ILE A 130 25.57 -6.95 20.71
CA ILE A 130 26.68 -7.71 20.12
C ILE A 130 28.04 -7.12 20.53
N ALA A 131 28.20 -5.79 20.39
CA ALA A 131 29.44 -5.08 20.68
C ALA A 131 29.86 -5.21 22.14
N ALA A 132 28.93 -4.98 23.07
CA ALA A 132 29.21 -5.10 24.49
C ALA A 132 29.34 -6.57 24.93
N GLY A 133 28.69 -7.50 24.23
CA GLY A 133 28.86 -8.93 24.40
C GLY A 133 30.30 -9.41 24.17
N CYS A 134 31.10 -8.71 23.36
CA CYS A 134 32.52 -9.04 23.14
C CYS A 134 33.35 -9.02 24.44
N ALA A 135 32.99 -8.18 25.42
CA ALA A 135 33.69 -8.10 26.71
C ALA A 135 33.26 -9.20 27.71
N SER A 136 32.21 -9.98 27.38
CA SER A 136 31.64 -11.02 28.24
C SER A 136 31.41 -10.61 29.70
N PRO A 137 30.74 -9.47 29.97
CA PRO A 137 30.59 -8.97 31.32
C PRO A 137 29.61 -9.82 32.15
N ARG A 138 29.89 -9.96 33.45
CA ARG A 138 28.98 -10.59 34.42
C ARG A 138 27.68 -9.78 34.52
N GLY A 139 26.55 -10.47 34.69
CA GLY A 139 25.23 -9.82 34.81
C GLY A 139 24.67 -9.22 33.51
N SER A 140 25.28 -9.52 32.36
CA SER A 140 24.74 -9.10 31.06
C SER A 140 23.45 -9.81 30.69
N VAL A 141 22.76 -9.24 29.72
CA VAL A 141 21.57 -9.84 29.10
C VAL A 141 21.83 -11.25 28.54
N ALA A 142 23.10 -11.60 28.27
CA ALA A 142 23.51 -12.91 27.81
C ALA A 142 23.10 -14.03 28.76
N VAL A 143 22.93 -13.76 30.07
CA VAL A 143 22.42 -14.75 31.03
C VAL A 143 21.02 -15.23 30.63
N VAL A 144 20.18 -14.33 30.13
CA VAL A 144 18.83 -14.66 29.65
C VAL A 144 18.90 -15.20 28.22
N LEU A 145 19.58 -14.50 27.31
CA LEU A 145 19.60 -14.86 25.89
C LEU A 145 20.30 -16.19 25.60
N ARG A 146 21.19 -16.67 26.49
CA ARG A 146 21.81 -18.00 26.38
C ARG A 146 20.89 -19.15 26.80
N ALA A 147 19.74 -18.88 27.42
CA ALA A 147 18.80 -19.92 27.76
C ALA A 147 18.31 -20.64 26.49
N TRP A 148 18.07 -21.95 26.63
CA TRP A 148 17.83 -22.84 25.49
C TRP A 148 16.66 -22.41 24.57
N PRO A 149 15.53 -21.83 25.04
CA PRO A 149 14.43 -21.47 24.14
C PRO A 149 14.83 -20.34 23.19
N PHE A 150 15.55 -19.33 23.71
CA PHE A 150 16.01 -18.18 22.92
C PHE A 150 17.07 -18.59 21.91
N GLN A 151 17.99 -19.49 22.28
CA GLN A 151 18.99 -20.04 21.36
C GLN A 151 18.37 -20.93 20.29
N LEU A 152 17.35 -21.72 20.66
CA LEU A 152 16.64 -22.59 19.72
C LEU A 152 15.84 -21.78 18.69
N ILE A 153 15.02 -20.83 19.15
CA ILE A 153 14.25 -19.95 18.26
C ILE A 153 15.20 -19.09 17.42
N GLY A 154 16.24 -18.52 18.04
CA GLY A 154 17.24 -17.71 17.36
C GLY A 154 17.92 -18.47 16.21
N ARG A 155 18.23 -19.76 16.40
CA ARG A 155 18.82 -20.63 15.37
C ARG A 155 17.95 -20.76 14.11
N TYR A 156 16.63 -20.86 14.29
CA TYR A 156 15.68 -21.05 13.18
C TYR A 156 14.98 -19.76 12.74
N SER A 157 15.22 -18.65 13.43
CA SER A 157 14.52 -17.37 13.23
C SER A 157 14.53 -16.87 11.79
N TYR A 158 15.66 -16.98 11.09
CA TYR A 158 15.78 -16.56 9.69
C TYR A 158 14.95 -17.45 8.75
N SER A 159 15.08 -18.78 8.88
CA SER A 159 14.29 -19.73 8.09
C SER A 159 12.80 -19.56 8.38
N TRP A 160 12.42 -19.30 9.63
CA TRP A 160 11.04 -19.07 10.01
C TRP A 160 10.52 -17.73 9.47
N TYR A 161 11.35 -16.68 9.46
CA TYR A 161 11.04 -15.43 8.78
C TYR A 161 10.75 -15.65 7.27
N LEU A 162 11.46 -16.53 6.60
CA LEU A 162 11.17 -16.83 5.19
C LEU A 162 9.84 -17.58 4.99
N TRP A 163 9.54 -18.55 5.86
CA TRP A 163 8.38 -19.44 5.66
C TRP A 163 7.08 -18.95 6.31
N HIS A 164 7.13 -18.13 7.36
CA HIS A 164 5.92 -17.72 8.06
C HIS A 164 4.98 -16.91 7.15
N TRP A 165 5.51 -15.98 6.36
CA TRP A 165 4.68 -15.07 5.56
C TRP A 165 3.92 -15.81 4.44
N PRO A 166 4.56 -16.64 3.57
CA PRO A 166 3.82 -17.45 2.59
C PRO A 166 2.77 -18.35 3.23
N VAL A 167 3.09 -19.02 4.34
CA VAL A 167 2.16 -19.94 5.01
C VAL A 167 0.97 -19.18 5.62
N LEU A 168 1.20 -18.01 6.21
CA LEU A 168 0.15 -17.17 6.80
C LEU A 168 -0.73 -16.48 5.76
N MET A 169 -0.18 -16.11 4.60
CA MET A 169 -0.93 -15.46 3.53
C MET A 169 -1.69 -16.47 2.65
N ILE A 170 -1.04 -17.57 2.25
CA ILE A 170 -1.63 -18.57 1.36
C ILE A 170 -2.54 -19.54 2.12
N GLY A 171 -2.21 -19.85 3.38
CA GLY A 171 -2.92 -20.84 4.19
C GLY A 171 -4.43 -20.61 4.29
N PRO A 172 -4.92 -19.41 4.71
CA PRO A 172 -6.34 -19.12 4.80
C PRO A 172 -7.06 -19.26 3.46
N ALA A 173 -6.47 -18.72 2.38
CA ALA A 173 -7.01 -18.79 1.02
C ALA A 173 -7.09 -20.25 0.51
N ALA A 174 -6.04 -21.04 0.69
CA ALA A 174 -6.00 -22.44 0.30
C ALA A 174 -6.98 -23.32 1.08
N LEU A 175 -7.29 -22.96 2.33
CA LEU A 175 -8.24 -23.67 3.19
C LEU A 175 -9.68 -23.16 3.04
N GLY A 176 -9.91 -22.08 2.29
CA GLY A 176 -11.22 -21.42 2.18
C GLY A 176 -11.75 -20.93 3.54
N ARG A 177 -10.86 -20.47 4.43
CA ARG A 177 -11.20 -20.03 5.79
C ARG A 177 -10.78 -18.59 6.01
N GLU A 178 -11.61 -17.84 6.71
CA GLU A 178 -11.26 -16.51 7.19
C GLU A 178 -10.07 -16.56 8.17
N PRO A 179 -9.14 -15.58 8.10
CA PRO A 179 -8.07 -15.46 9.08
C PRO A 179 -8.63 -15.33 10.50
N SER A 180 -8.17 -16.20 11.40
CA SER A 180 -8.50 -16.13 12.83
C SER A 180 -7.24 -16.32 13.66
N LEU A 181 -7.25 -15.85 14.91
CA LEU A 181 -6.09 -15.99 15.80
C LEU A 181 -5.66 -17.47 15.94
N ARG A 182 -6.62 -18.39 16.09
CA ARG A 182 -6.34 -19.82 16.22
C ARG A 182 -5.69 -20.38 14.95
N LEU A 183 -6.23 -20.00 13.78
CA LEU A 183 -5.66 -20.41 12.49
C LEU A 183 -4.26 -19.82 12.30
N GLY A 184 -4.06 -18.53 12.62
CA GLY A 184 -2.77 -17.85 12.53
C GLY A 184 -1.70 -18.47 13.43
N LEU A 185 -2.06 -18.83 14.67
CA LEU A 185 -1.15 -19.54 15.58
C LEU A 185 -0.80 -20.94 15.05
N ALA A 186 -1.77 -21.68 14.53
CA ALA A 186 -1.54 -22.99 13.94
C ALA A 186 -0.63 -22.91 12.70
N LEU A 187 -0.87 -21.96 11.81
CA LEU A 187 -0.06 -21.70 10.62
C LEU A 187 1.36 -21.20 10.98
N SER A 188 1.48 -20.41 12.05
CA SER A 188 2.78 -19.98 12.58
C SER A 188 3.58 -21.16 13.12
N ALA A 189 2.94 -22.09 13.85
CA ALA A 189 3.58 -23.32 14.31
C ALA A 189 3.95 -24.24 13.13
N ALA A 190 3.08 -24.38 12.14
CA ALA A 190 3.34 -25.16 10.93
C ALA A 190 4.54 -24.59 10.14
N SER A 191 4.61 -23.27 9.98
CA SER A 191 5.75 -22.63 9.31
C SER A 191 7.06 -22.78 10.09
N LEU A 192 7.03 -22.90 11.42
CA LEU A 192 8.22 -23.24 12.19
C LEU A 192 8.71 -24.66 11.90
N VAL A 193 7.79 -25.63 11.76
CA VAL A 193 8.15 -27.00 11.36
C VAL A 193 8.80 -27.01 9.97
N VAL A 194 8.20 -26.30 9.00
CA VAL A 194 8.76 -26.15 7.66
C VAL A 194 10.13 -25.47 7.72
N ALA A 195 10.29 -24.44 8.55
CA ALA A 195 11.56 -23.75 8.75
C ALA A 195 12.64 -24.66 9.32
N VAL A 196 12.33 -25.52 10.30
CA VAL A 196 13.28 -26.49 10.86
C VAL A 196 13.70 -27.52 9.81
N LEU A 197 12.75 -28.03 9.02
CA LEU A 197 13.03 -28.95 7.92
C LEU A 197 13.90 -28.29 6.83
N SER A 198 13.51 -27.09 6.38
CA SER A 198 14.28 -26.27 5.43
C SER A 198 15.70 -26.02 5.93
N TYR A 199 15.83 -25.65 7.20
CA TYR A 199 17.13 -25.39 7.82
C TYR A 199 18.06 -26.61 7.73
N HIS A 200 17.58 -27.80 8.11
CA HIS A 200 18.43 -28.99 8.15
C HIS A 200 18.62 -29.68 6.79
N LEU A 201 17.62 -29.63 5.92
CA LEU A 201 17.60 -30.36 4.65
C LEU A 201 18.08 -29.53 3.46
N VAL A 202 17.93 -28.20 3.50
CA VAL A 202 18.24 -27.30 2.37
C VAL A 202 19.32 -26.31 2.75
N GLU A 203 19.07 -25.47 3.75
CA GLU A 203 19.91 -24.30 4.03
C GLU A 203 21.27 -24.69 4.61
N ASN A 204 21.31 -25.53 5.64
CA ASN A 204 22.54 -25.90 6.31
C ASN A 204 23.46 -26.78 5.44
N PRO A 205 22.95 -27.77 4.67
CA PRO A 205 23.73 -28.49 3.66
C PRO A 205 24.30 -27.55 2.59
N ALA A 206 23.49 -26.63 2.04
CA ALA A 206 23.96 -25.67 1.04
C ALA A 206 25.03 -24.73 1.62
N ARG A 207 24.79 -24.13 2.80
CA ARG A 207 25.72 -23.19 3.45
C ARG A 207 27.04 -23.85 3.87
N ASN A 208 26.99 -25.10 4.30
CA ASN A 208 28.14 -25.83 4.83
C ASN A 208 28.79 -26.79 3.84
N GLY A 209 28.34 -26.80 2.57
CA GLY A 209 28.93 -27.62 1.53
C GLY A 209 30.44 -27.37 1.39
N PRO A 210 31.28 -28.43 1.39
CA PRO A 210 32.73 -28.28 1.41
C PRO A 210 33.27 -27.52 0.20
N TRP A 211 32.62 -27.65 -0.97
CA TRP A 211 32.99 -26.93 -2.19
C TRP A 211 32.81 -25.41 -2.10
N ILE A 212 31.72 -24.97 -1.47
CA ILE A 212 31.37 -23.55 -1.26
C ILE A 212 32.32 -22.93 -0.24
N LYS A 213 32.51 -23.61 0.89
CA LYS A 213 33.41 -23.15 1.96
C LYS A 213 34.88 -23.14 1.56
N ALA A 214 35.28 -23.96 0.60
CA ALA A 214 36.68 -24.02 0.15
C ALA A 214 37.20 -22.67 -0.40
N ARG A 215 36.34 -21.83 -1.00
CA ARG A 215 36.75 -20.51 -1.53
C ARG A 215 35.61 -19.50 -1.43
N ALA A 216 35.84 -18.35 -0.78
CA ALA A 216 34.85 -17.28 -0.64
C ALA A 216 34.21 -16.85 -1.97
N ARG A 217 35.01 -16.76 -3.05
CA ARG A 217 34.51 -16.43 -4.40
C ARG A 217 33.44 -17.39 -4.93
N ARG A 218 33.49 -18.67 -4.55
CA ARG A 218 32.48 -19.67 -4.95
C ARG A 218 31.16 -19.41 -4.25
N GLY A 219 31.18 -19.09 -2.96
CA GLY A 219 29.98 -18.67 -2.23
C GLY A 219 29.35 -17.41 -2.82
N ILE A 220 30.17 -16.41 -3.14
CA ILE A 220 29.70 -15.18 -3.81
C ILE A 220 29.07 -15.50 -5.17
N ALA A 221 29.74 -16.33 -5.99
CA ALA A 221 29.24 -16.70 -7.31
C ALA A 221 27.91 -17.48 -7.22
N VAL A 222 27.79 -18.44 -6.31
CA VAL A 222 26.53 -19.18 -6.09
C VAL A 222 25.43 -18.22 -5.65
N GLY A 223 25.70 -17.34 -4.69
CA GLY A 223 24.74 -16.33 -4.24
C GLY A 223 24.26 -15.45 -5.39
N LEU A 224 25.18 -14.95 -6.21
CA LEU A 224 24.85 -14.13 -7.37
C LEU A 224 24.00 -14.89 -8.39
N VAL A 225 24.39 -16.13 -8.74
CA VAL A 225 23.62 -16.98 -9.68
C VAL A 225 22.21 -17.20 -9.15
N LEU A 226 22.05 -17.58 -7.88
CA LEU A 226 20.72 -17.78 -7.30
C LEU A 226 19.90 -16.50 -7.30
N SER A 227 20.46 -15.36 -6.89
CA SER A 227 19.74 -14.08 -6.91
C SER A 227 19.33 -13.65 -8.32
N THR A 228 20.22 -13.82 -9.31
CA THR A 228 19.91 -13.49 -10.72
C THR A 228 18.87 -14.45 -11.31
N ALA A 229 18.93 -15.74 -10.99
CA ALA A 229 17.94 -16.72 -11.41
C ALA A 229 16.58 -16.43 -10.79
N THR A 230 16.52 -16.12 -9.48
CA THR A 230 15.27 -15.71 -8.81
C THR A 230 14.69 -14.45 -9.44
N ALA A 231 15.51 -13.43 -9.72
CA ALA A 231 15.05 -12.22 -10.41
C ALA A 231 14.53 -12.52 -11.82
N GLY A 232 15.22 -13.38 -12.58
CA GLY A 232 14.79 -13.81 -13.91
C GLY A 232 13.48 -14.60 -13.89
N VAL A 233 13.31 -15.52 -12.95
CA VAL A 233 12.05 -16.26 -12.75
C VAL A 233 10.92 -15.32 -12.35
N ALA A 234 11.16 -14.36 -11.45
CA ALA A 234 10.14 -13.39 -11.06
C ALA A 234 9.71 -12.49 -12.22
N LEU A 235 10.66 -11.99 -13.02
CA LEU A 235 10.38 -11.21 -14.23
C LEU A 235 9.62 -12.06 -15.25
N GLY A 236 10.05 -13.29 -15.50
CA GLY A 236 9.40 -14.22 -16.42
C GLY A 236 7.98 -14.55 -15.99
N ALA A 237 7.76 -14.92 -14.73
CA ALA A 237 6.43 -15.18 -14.18
C ALA A 237 5.51 -13.95 -14.31
N GLY A 238 6.05 -12.75 -14.17
CA GLY A 238 5.31 -11.51 -14.40
C GLY A 238 4.90 -11.26 -15.85
N GLN A 239 5.59 -11.85 -16.84
CA GLN A 239 5.22 -11.78 -18.26
C GLN A 239 4.21 -12.85 -18.67
N PHE A 240 4.16 -13.98 -17.95
CA PHE A 240 3.29 -15.12 -18.25
C PHE A 240 2.21 -15.28 -17.19
N THR A 241 1.36 -14.27 -17.02
CA THR A 241 0.17 -14.42 -16.18
C THR A 241 -0.75 -15.46 -16.82
N PRO A 242 -1.18 -16.51 -16.09
CA PRO A 242 -2.09 -17.51 -16.64
C PRO A 242 -3.35 -16.81 -17.17
N PRO A 243 -3.88 -17.26 -18.32
CA PRO A 243 -5.09 -16.67 -18.88
C PRO A 243 -6.21 -16.81 -17.85
N VAL A 244 -6.90 -15.70 -17.60
CA VAL A 244 -8.12 -15.70 -16.79
C VAL A 244 -9.19 -16.41 -17.61
N GLU A 245 -9.86 -17.41 -17.04
CA GLU A 245 -10.99 -18.04 -17.73
C GLU A 245 -12.06 -17.00 -18.02
N THR A 246 -12.51 -16.92 -19.27
CA THR A 246 -13.56 -15.95 -19.66
C THR A 246 -14.70 -16.65 -20.38
N GLY A 247 -15.88 -16.05 -20.29
CA GLY A 247 -17.03 -16.38 -21.12
C GLY A 247 -16.96 -15.69 -22.49
N GLU A 248 -18.11 -15.67 -23.16
CA GLU A 248 -18.26 -15.03 -24.47
C GLU A 248 -18.12 -13.51 -24.39
N ALA A 249 -17.74 -12.91 -25.52
CA ALA A 249 -17.73 -11.46 -25.66
C ALA A 249 -19.17 -10.94 -25.65
N VAL A 250 -19.38 -9.79 -25.02
CA VAL A 250 -20.70 -9.14 -24.93
C VAL A 250 -20.64 -7.72 -25.48
N GLU A 251 -21.79 -7.18 -25.86
CA GLU A 251 -21.84 -5.85 -26.48
C GLU A 251 -21.39 -4.74 -25.52
N ASP A 252 -20.82 -3.67 -26.09
CA ASP A 252 -20.38 -2.50 -25.35
C ASP A 252 -21.53 -1.53 -25.06
N PRO A 253 -21.90 -1.31 -23.77
CA PRO A 253 -22.94 -0.37 -23.38
C PRO A 253 -22.74 1.05 -23.91
N THR A 254 -21.50 1.49 -24.12
CA THR A 254 -21.19 2.88 -24.44
C THR A 254 -21.88 3.31 -25.74
N SER A 255 -21.80 2.50 -26.79
CA SER A 255 -22.43 2.80 -28.07
C SER A 255 -23.95 2.65 -28.03
N LEU A 256 -24.44 1.66 -27.27
CA LEU A 256 -25.87 1.43 -27.08
C LEU A 256 -26.54 2.63 -26.40
N LEU A 257 -25.98 3.07 -25.27
CA LEU A 257 -26.50 4.19 -24.49
C LEU A 257 -26.42 5.51 -25.25
N ALA A 258 -25.35 5.73 -26.04
CA ALA A 258 -25.18 6.96 -26.81
C ALA A 258 -26.21 7.11 -27.95
N LYS A 259 -26.67 5.98 -28.54
CA LYS A 259 -27.64 5.96 -29.65
C LYS A 259 -29.08 5.76 -29.21
N ALA A 260 -29.30 5.30 -27.98
CA ALA A 260 -30.63 4.99 -27.46
C ALA A 260 -31.52 6.24 -27.38
N ALA A 261 -32.77 6.10 -27.83
CA ALA A 261 -33.80 7.11 -27.61
C ALA A 261 -34.13 7.25 -26.11
N ASP A 262 -34.11 6.12 -25.39
CA ASP A 262 -34.21 6.06 -23.93
C ASP A 262 -33.00 5.31 -23.35
N PRO A 263 -31.89 6.02 -23.05
CA PRO A 263 -30.71 5.41 -22.44
C PRO A 263 -30.98 4.80 -21.05
N GLN A 264 -31.97 5.30 -20.31
CA GLN A 264 -32.31 4.76 -18.99
C GLN A 264 -32.90 3.36 -19.12
N ALA A 265 -33.86 3.17 -20.02
CA ALA A 265 -34.46 1.85 -20.27
C ALA A 265 -33.43 0.83 -20.78
N VAL A 266 -32.55 1.23 -21.71
CA VAL A 266 -31.46 0.37 -22.21
C VAL A 266 -30.52 -0.03 -21.08
N LEU A 267 -30.14 0.90 -20.20
CA LEU A 267 -29.28 0.60 -19.05
C LEU A 267 -29.95 -0.38 -18.07
N GLN A 268 -31.27 -0.26 -17.83
CA GLN A 268 -31.98 -1.21 -16.97
C GLN A 268 -31.95 -2.64 -17.53
N THR A 269 -32.10 -2.81 -18.84
CA THR A 269 -31.97 -4.12 -19.49
C THR A 269 -30.57 -4.70 -19.30
N LEU A 270 -29.53 -3.89 -19.57
CA LEU A 270 -28.13 -4.31 -19.41
C LEU A 270 -27.80 -4.69 -17.95
N LEU A 271 -28.35 -3.97 -16.98
CA LEU A 271 -28.22 -4.28 -15.55
C LEU A 271 -28.87 -5.63 -15.22
N ALA A 272 -30.09 -5.87 -15.69
CA ALA A 272 -30.82 -7.10 -15.42
C ALA A 272 -30.15 -8.34 -16.06
N GLU A 273 -29.59 -8.20 -17.26
CA GLU A 273 -28.79 -9.24 -17.92
C GLU A 273 -27.48 -9.49 -17.16
N SER A 274 -26.80 -8.41 -16.76
CA SER A 274 -25.52 -8.48 -16.07
C SER A 274 -25.63 -9.05 -14.67
N ALA A 275 -26.75 -8.82 -13.98
CA ALA A 275 -27.03 -9.41 -12.67
C ALA A 275 -27.15 -10.95 -12.69
N LYS A 276 -27.39 -11.54 -13.86
CA LYS A 276 -27.50 -13.01 -14.05
C LYS A 276 -26.18 -13.65 -14.50
N ARG A 277 -25.14 -12.85 -14.75
CA ARG A 277 -23.88 -13.31 -15.33
C ARG A 277 -22.99 -13.97 -14.28
N THR A 278 -22.50 -15.17 -14.61
CA THR A 278 -21.57 -15.92 -13.76
C THR A 278 -20.13 -15.93 -14.29
N ARG A 279 -19.92 -15.74 -15.60
CA ARG A 279 -18.58 -15.71 -16.20
C ARG A 279 -18.14 -14.32 -16.60
N LEU A 280 -16.87 -14.02 -16.42
CA LEU A 280 -16.25 -12.77 -16.87
C LEU A 280 -16.26 -12.68 -18.40
N PRO A 281 -16.80 -11.62 -19.03
CA PRO A 281 -16.74 -11.49 -20.48
C PRO A 281 -15.29 -11.42 -21.01
N SER A 282 -15.01 -12.08 -22.13
CA SER A 282 -13.65 -12.09 -22.72
C SER A 282 -13.18 -10.72 -23.21
N ASN A 283 -14.11 -9.82 -23.49
CA ASN A 283 -13.85 -8.45 -23.95
C ASN A 283 -14.11 -7.40 -22.85
N VAL A 284 -14.03 -7.78 -21.58
CA VAL A 284 -14.22 -6.84 -20.45
C VAL A 284 -13.21 -5.70 -20.51
N ARG A 285 -13.66 -4.47 -20.27
CA ARG A 285 -12.81 -3.27 -20.24
C ARG A 285 -13.14 -2.29 -19.10
N PRO A 286 -12.14 -1.64 -18.50
CA PRO A 286 -10.72 -2.00 -18.59
C PRO A 286 -10.49 -3.45 -18.14
N ALA A 287 -9.44 -4.09 -18.66
CA ALA A 287 -9.09 -5.43 -18.24
C ALA A 287 -8.79 -5.40 -16.73
N PRO A 288 -9.23 -6.40 -15.92
CA PRO A 288 -9.06 -6.37 -14.46
C PRO A 288 -7.63 -6.07 -14.00
N GLN A 289 -6.62 -6.59 -14.71
CA GLN A 289 -5.20 -6.38 -14.41
C GLN A 289 -4.75 -4.92 -14.57
N SER A 290 -5.42 -4.16 -15.44
CA SER A 290 -5.13 -2.74 -15.72
C SER A 290 -6.07 -1.78 -14.99
N ALA A 291 -7.17 -2.29 -14.44
CA ALA A 291 -8.22 -1.47 -13.86
C ALA A 291 -7.74 -0.65 -12.66
N ALA A 292 -6.87 -1.19 -11.80
CA ALA A 292 -6.37 -0.46 -10.63
C ALA A 292 -5.66 0.87 -10.98
N THR A 293 -5.05 0.94 -12.18
CA THR A 293 -4.37 2.14 -12.69
C THR A 293 -5.28 3.02 -13.57
N ASP A 294 -6.53 2.63 -13.78
CA ASP A 294 -7.51 3.41 -14.53
C ASP A 294 -7.81 4.71 -13.79
N GLN A 295 -7.44 5.84 -14.38
CA GLN A 295 -7.61 7.16 -13.78
C GLN A 295 -8.04 8.16 -14.84
N PRO A 296 -8.99 9.06 -14.53
CA PRO A 296 -9.29 10.19 -15.39
C PRO A 296 -8.05 11.06 -15.62
N VAL A 297 -7.99 11.74 -16.78
CA VAL A 297 -6.81 12.53 -17.20
C VAL A 297 -6.37 13.58 -16.16
N ILE A 298 -7.30 14.08 -15.33
CA ILE A 298 -7.02 15.06 -14.26
C ILE A 298 -5.98 14.59 -13.23
N TYR A 299 -5.75 13.29 -13.06
CA TYR A 299 -4.69 12.78 -12.18
C TYR A 299 -3.32 13.00 -12.82
N LYS A 300 -3.18 12.71 -14.12
CA LYS A 300 -1.96 12.97 -14.89
C LYS A 300 -1.65 14.46 -14.96
N ASP A 301 -2.68 15.28 -15.11
CA ASP A 301 -2.57 16.74 -15.20
C ASP A 301 -2.43 17.42 -13.81
N GLN A 302 -2.33 16.64 -12.73
CA GLN A 302 -2.21 17.11 -11.34
C GLN A 302 -3.36 18.05 -10.91
N CYS A 303 -4.54 17.85 -11.50
CA CYS A 303 -5.78 18.57 -11.23
C CYS A 303 -6.74 17.84 -10.29
N HIS A 304 -6.44 16.58 -9.95
CA HIS A 304 -6.89 15.97 -8.70
C HIS A 304 -5.81 16.20 -7.64
N LEU A 305 -6.06 17.10 -6.68
CA LEU A 305 -5.02 17.51 -5.75
C LEU A 305 -4.68 16.44 -4.73
N GLU A 306 -3.38 16.22 -4.53
CA GLU A 306 -2.86 15.37 -3.48
C GLU A 306 -3.04 15.98 -2.09
N TYR A 307 -2.78 15.19 -1.04
CA TYR A 307 -3.16 15.52 0.32
C TYR A 307 -2.69 16.90 0.81
N GLU A 308 -1.41 17.23 0.65
CA GLU A 308 -0.85 18.46 1.20
C GLU A 308 -1.04 19.70 0.30
N VAL A 309 -1.52 19.51 -0.94
CA VAL A 309 -1.61 20.59 -1.93
C VAL A 309 -2.95 21.34 -1.80
N VAL A 310 -2.89 22.66 -1.59
CA VAL A 310 -4.08 23.50 -1.42
C VAL A 310 -4.44 24.27 -2.70
N THR A 311 -3.51 24.46 -3.63
CA THR A 311 -3.74 25.24 -4.86
C THR A 311 -3.12 24.49 -6.03
N PRO A 312 -3.85 24.27 -7.14
CA PRO A 312 -3.29 23.64 -8.32
C PRO A 312 -2.27 24.56 -9.00
N ASP A 313 -1.27 23.98 -9.66
CA ASP A 313 -0.28 24.72 -10.44
C ASP A 313 -0.86 25.33 -11.73
N GLY A 314 -2.03 24.84 -12.18
CA GLY A 314 -2.72 25.29 -13.39
C GLY A 314 -4.20 25.59 -13.18
N PRO A 315 -4.90 26.07 -14.22
CA PRO A 315 -6.31 26.47 -14.11
C PRO A 315 -7.26 25.28 -13.88
N CYS A 316 -6.82 24.06 -14.21
CA CYS A 316 -7.62 22.85 -14.21
C CYS A 316 -8.95 23.05 -14.94
N LEU A 317 -8.84 23.68 -16.13
CA LEU A 317 -9.92 24.03 -17.03
C LEU A 317 -10.01 23.00 -18.16
N TYR A 318 -11.19 22.44 -18.34
CA TYR A 318 -11.54 21.39 -19.30
C TYR A 318 -12.87 21.76 -19.99
N GLY A 319 -13.53 20.80 -20.65
CA GLY A 319 -14.74 21.08 -21.41
C GLY A 319 -14.42 21.78 -22.73
N ASP A 320 -15.15 22.85 -23.03
CA ASP A 320 -14.85 23.81 -24.09
C ASP A 320 -14.18 25.05 -23.47
N PRO A 321 -12.85 25.23 -23.62
CA PRO A 321 -12.14 26.38 -23.05
C PRO A 321 -12.62 27.73 -23.57
N ASP A 322 -13.20 27.77 -24.78
CA ASP A 322 -13.73 28.99 -25.41
C ASP A 322 -15.21 29.23 -25.05
N GLY A 323 -15.81 28.33 -24.26
CA GLY A 323 -17.17 28.43 -23.79
C GLY A 323 -17.42 29.70 -22.96
N LYS A 324 -18.57 30.35 -23.18
CA LYS A 324 -18.93 31.60 -22.48
C LYS A 324 -19.52 31.38 -21.08
N LYS A 325 -19.92 30.15 -20.78
CA LYS A 325 -20.50 29.75 -19.51
C LYS A 325 -19.63 28.68 -18.88
N SER A 326 -19.51 28.72 -17.56
CA SER A 326 -18.72 27.76 -16.80
C SER A 326 -19.58 26.87 -15.91
N ILE A 327 -19.04 25.70 -15.59
CA ILE A 327 -19.52 24.75 -14.60
C ILE A 327 -18.34 24.26 -13.76
N PHE A 328 -18.63 23.73 -12.59
CA PHE A 328 -17.63 23.17 -11.68
C PHE A 328 -17.93 21.70 -11.38
N LEU A 329 -16.88 20.90 -11.23
CA LEU A 329 -16.94 19.57 -10.60
C LEU A 329 -16.18 19.65 -9.27
N LEU A 330 -16.89 19.51 -8.15
CA LEU A 330 -16.36 19.74 -6.81
C LEU A 330 -16.54 18.51 -5.91
N GLY A 331 -15.43 18.05 -5.32
CA GLY A 331 -15.44 17.08 -4.22
C GLY A 331 -14.17 16.25 -4.09
N ASP A 332 -14.30 15.02 -3.63
CA ASP A 332 -13.18 14.10 -3.46
C ASP A 332 -12.96 13.22 -4.70
N SER A 333 -12.34 12.06 -4.53
CA SER A 333 -12.11 11.07 -5.58
C SER A 333 -13.41 10.49 -6.17
N HIS A 334 -14.54 10.56 -5.46
CA HIS A 334 -15.86 10.20 -5.98
C HIS A 334 -16.43 11.30 -6.87
N ALA A 335 -16.14 12.58 -6.63
CA ALA A 335 -16.35 13.59 -7.68
C ALA A 335 -15.40 13.36 -8.86
N ALA A 336 -14.12 13.07 -8.59
CA ALA A 336 -13.11 12.89 -9.63
C ALA A 336 -13.47 11.76 -10.61
N HIS A 337 -14.05 10.64 -10.14
CA HIS A 337 -14.40 9.53 -11.02
C HIS A 337 -15.52 9.87 -12.03
N TRP A 338 -16.31 10.94 -11.78
CA TRP A 338 -17.33 11.43 -12.71
C TRP A 338 -16.75 12.33 -13.80
N PHE A 339 -15.47 12.69 -13.72
CA PHE A 339 -14.83 13.61 -14.66
C PHE A 339 -15.03 13.21 -16.14
N PRO A 340 -14.84 11.95 -16.57
CA PRO A 340 -15.05 11.57 -17.98
C PRO A 340 -16.44 11.93 -18.51
N ALA A 341 -17.49 11.67 -17.74
CA ALA A 341 -18.86 12.01 -18.11
C ALA A 341 -19.08 13.53 -18.14
N VAL A 342 -18.63 14.24 -17.10
CA VAL A 342 -18.85 15.68 -16.95
C VAL A 342 -18.09 16.47 -18.01
N ASP A 343 -16.86 16.08 -18.35
CA ASP A 343 -16.07 16.69 -19.42
C ASP A 343 -16.70 16.48 -20.80
N ALA A 344 -17.17 15.25 -21.09
CA ALA A 344 -17.89 14.97 -22.34
C ALA A 344 -19.15 15.84 -22.48
N ILE A 345 -19.89 16.04 -21.39
CA ILE A 345 -21.07 16.92 -21.35
C ILE A 345 -20.68 18.38 -21.55
N ALA A 346 -19.62 18.84 -20.87
CA ALA A 346 -19.16 20.21 -20.97
C ALA A 346 -18.75 20.55 -22.42
N LYS A 347 -17.97 19.67 -23.08
CA LYS A 347 -17.63 19.77 -24.50
C LYS A 347 -18.87 19.83 -25.39
N LYS A 348 -19.82 18.89 -25.20
CA LYS A 348 -21.05 18.83 -26.00
C LYS A 348 -21.92 20.09 -25.86
N ARG A 349 -21.87 20.75 -24.71
CA ARG A 349 -22.68 21.94 -24.40
C ARG A 349 -21.93 23.28 -24.59
N GLY A 350 -20.67 23.26 -25.02
CA GLY A 350 -19.85 24.47 -25.13
C GLY A 350 -19.63 25.18 -23.78
N LEU A 351 -19.41 24.40 -22.72
CA LEU A 351 -19.21 24.89 -21.36
C LEU A 351 -17.74 24.72 -20.93
N GLN A 352 -17.21 25.74 -20.25
CA GLN A 352 -15.97 25.64 -19.50
C GLN A 352 -16.18 24.76 -18.26
N LEU A 353 -15.34 23.75 -18.06
CA LEU A 353 -15.38 22.88 -16.87
C LEU A 353 -14.17 23.15 -15.97
N TYR A 354 -14.41 23.69 -14.78
CA TYR A 354 -13.38 23.76 -13.73
C TYR A 354 -13.44 22.49 -12.88
N SER A 355 -12.42 21.64 -13.01
CA SER A 355 -12.27 20.47 -12.14
C SER A 355 -11.62 20.91 -10.83
N ARG A 356 -12.35 20.73 -9.72
CA ARG A 356 -11.90 21.03 -8.36
C ARG A 356 -12.11 19.80 -7.51
N THR A 357 -11.20 18.84 -7.65
CA THR A 357 -11.25 17.60 -6.87
C THR A 357 -9.97 17.38 -6.08
N LYS A 358 -10.07 16.73 -4.92
CA LYS A 358 -8.93 16.53 -4.00
C LYS A 358 -9.03 15.22 -3.22
N SER A 359 -7.90 14.52 -3.08
CA SER A 359 -7.80 13.23 -2.39
C SER A 359 -8.42 13.30 -0.99
N ALA A 360 -9.43 12.46 -0.74
CA ALA A 360 -10.16 12.35 0.53
C ALA A 360 -10.72 13.68 1.08
N CYS A 361 -11.07 14.64 0.22
CA CYS A 361 -11.60 15.93 0.65
C CYS A 361 -13.07 16.13 0.21
N PRO A 362 -14.05 15.86 1.09
CA PRO A 362 -15.45 15.93 0.71
C PRO A 362 -15.89 17.38 0.43
N ALA A 363 -16.83 17.52 -0.51
CA ALA A 363 -17.49 18.80 -0.80
C ALA A 363 -18.34 19.30 0.37
N SER A 364 -18.80 18.40 1.26
CA SER A 364 -19.48 18.77 2.50
C SER A 364 -18.57 19.59 3.40
N SER A 365 -19.08 20.75 3.86
CA SER A 365 -18.68 21.68 4.94
C SER A 365 -17.97 21.23 6.23
N VAL A 366 -17.37 20.04 6.31
CA VAL A 366 -16.85 19.44 7.56
C VAL A 366 -15.33 19.39 7.62
N LEU A 367 -14.79 19.21 8.83
CA LEU A 367 -13.38 18.87 9.05
C LEU A 367 -13.27 17.36 9.35
N VAL A 368 -12.52 16.65 8.51
CA VAL A 368 -12.35 15.20 8.60
C VAL A 368 -10.97 14.84 9.12
N PHE A 369 -10.86 13.69 9.78
CA PHE A 369 -9.56 13.07 10.04
C PHE A 369 -9.03 12.46 8.73
N ASN A 370 -7.79 12.78 8.37
CA ASN A 370 -7.15 12.18 7.22
C ASN A 370 -6.36 10.93 7.63
N ARG A 371 -6.68 9.78 7.03
CA ARG A 371 -6.04 8.50 7.33
C ARG A 371 -4.57 8.43 6.90
N VAL A 372 -4.18 9.18 5.87
CA VAL A 372 -2.83 9.19 5.32
C VAL A 372 -1.92 10.12 6.12
N LEU A 373 -2.39 11.34 6.40
CA LEU A 373 -1.68 12.35 7.19
C LEU A 373 -1.79 12.12 8.71
N LYS A 374 -2.69 11.24 9.14
CA LYS A 374 -2.97 10.88 10.55
C LYS A 374 -3.30 12.09 11.44
N ARG A 375 -4.00 13.07 10.89
CA ARG A 375 -4.33 14.34 11.57
C ARG A 375 -5.58 15.00 10.97
N PRO A 376 -6.11 16.09 11.57
CA PRO A 376 -7.18 16.87 10.97
C PRO A 376 -6.74 17.40 9.62
N TYR A 377 -7.62 17.24 8.64
CA TYR A 377 -7.31 17.55 7.26
C TYR A 377 -7.50 19.04 6.96
N ARG A 378 -6.63 19.89 7.52
CA ARG A 378 -6.73 21.35 7.43
C ARG A 378 -6.58 21.86 6.01
N GLU A 379 -5.73 21.23 5.22
CA GLU A 379 -5.48 21.54 3.81
C GLU A 379 -6.75 21.33 2.97
N CYS A 380 -7.53 20.29 3.28
CA CYS A 380 -8.84 20.08 2.66
C CYS A 380 -9.81 21.22 3.01
N ALA A 381 -9.88 21.63 4.28
CA ALA A 381 -10.74 22.71 4.70
C ALA A 381 -10.35 24.04 4.03
N GLU A 382 -9.05 24.37 4.01
CA GLU A 382 -8.53 25.58 3.36
C GLU A 382 -8.80 25.57 1.84
N TRP A 383 -8.49 24.46 1.17
CA TRP A 383 -8.75 24.29 -0.26
C TRP A 383 -10.23 24.49 -0.59
N ARG A 384 -11.14 23.87 0.18
CA ARG A 384 -12.57 23.95 -0.07
C ARG A 384 -13.09 25.38 0.06
N GLU A 385 -12.64 26.14 1.07
CA GLU A 385 -13.05 27.54 1.21
C GLU A 385 -12.54 28.38 0.02
N LYS A 386 -11.29 28.19 -0.44
CA LYS A 386 -10.78 28.85 -1.66
C LYS A 386 -11.60 28.52 -2.91
N VAL A 387 -12.01 27.25 -3.07
CA VAL A 387 -12.86 26.84 -4.22
C VAL A 387 -14.26 27.45 -4.12
N LEU A 388 -14.86 27.52 -2.93
CA LEU A 388 -16.16 28.15 -2.75
C LEU A 388 -16.12 29.66 -3.02
N ASP A 389 -15.02 30.34 -2.67
CA ASP A 389 -14.81 31.74 -3.02
C ASP A 389 -14.56 31.93 -4.53
N GLU A 390 -13.85 30.99 -5.19
CA GLU A 390 -13.71 30.97 -6.64
C GLU A 390 -15.08 30.81 -7.35
N ILE A 391 -15.92 29.91 -6.87
CA ILE A 391 -17.30 29.73 -7.36
C ILE A 391 -18.10 31.02 -7.20
N ALA A 392 -17.99 31.70 -6.06
CA ALA A 392 -18.65 32.98 -5.83
C ALA A 392 -18.17 34.08 -6.79
N ALA A 393 -16.88 34.12 -7.09
CA ALA A 393 -16.30 35.09 -8.03
C ALA A 393 -16.72 34.83 -9.48
N LYS A 394 -16.68 33.55 -9.93
CA LYS A 394 -16.97 33.18 -11.33
C LYS A 394 -18.45 33.02 -11.64
N ARG A 395 -19.29 32.75 -10.63
CA ARG A 395 -20.74 32.53 -10.76
C ARG A 395 -21.09 31.54 -11.89
N PRO A 396 -20.60 30.28 -11.81
CA PRO A 396 -20.89 29.27 -12.82
C PRO A 396 -22.39 28.99 -12.95
N THR A 397 -22.80 28.44 -14.08
CA THR A 397 -24.20 28.07 -14.35
C THR A 397 -24.70 27.05 -13.32
N PHE A 398 -23.89 26.04 -13.04
CA PHE A 398 -24.14 25.06 -11.99
C PHE A 398 -22.83 24.44 -11.47
N VAL A 399 -22.89 23.85 -10.28
CA VAL A 399 -21.78 23.16 -9.62
C VAL A 399 -22.18 21.72 -9.34
N VAL A 400 -21.53 20.76 -9.97
CA VAL A 400 -21.70 19.32 -9.70
C VAL A 400 -20.90 18.96 -8.45
N LEU A 401 -21.61 18.55 -7.41
CA LEU A 401 -21.09 18.13 -6.12
C LEU A 401 -21.20 16.62 -6.01
N SER A 402 -20.10 15.94 -5.69
CA SER A 402 -20.14 14.53 -5.31
C SER A 402 -19.05 14.24 -4.28
N SER A 403 -19.29 13.32 -3.37
CA SER A 403 -18.31 12.92 -2.36
C SER A 403 -18.64 11.53 -1.86
N ASN A 404 -17.63 10.82 -1.37
CA ASN A 404 -17.90 9.58 -0.66
C ASN A 404 -18.78 9.83 0.57
N GLY A 405 -19.63 8.86 0.91
CA GLY A 405 -20.67 8.96 1.94
C GLY A 405 -20.16 9.07 3.39
N GLY A 406 -18.85 9.13 3.63
CA GLY A 406 -18.29 9.32 4.96
C GLY A 406 -17.40 8.18 5.45
N ASN A 407 -16.68 7.49 4.56
CA ASN A 407 -15.67 6.49 4.94
C ASN A 407 -14.36 7.17 5.41
N PHE A 408 -14.49 8.09 6.37
CA PHE A 408 -13.36 8.75 7.03
C PHE A 408 -13.21 8.14 8.43
N ASP A 409 -11.98 8.11 8.97
CA ASP A 409 -11.74 7.66 10.37
C ASP A 409 -12.34 8.60 11.43
N GLY A 410 -13.00 9.66 10.98
CA GLY A 410 -13.98 10.39 11.76
C GLY A 410 -14.05 11.85 11.41
N LEU A 411 -15.03 12.52 12.02
CA LEU A 411 -15.07 13.97 12.06
C LEU A 411 -14.26 14.46 13.24
N VAL A 412 -13.54 15.55 13.05
CA VAL A 412 -12.66 16.13 14.08
C VAL A 412 -12.98 17.59 14.28
N SER A 413 -12.78 18.05 15.51
CA SER A 413 -12.82 19.48 15.84
C SER A 413 -11.53 20.20 15.38
N PRO A 414 -11.55 21.54 15.31
CA PRO A 414 -10.34 22.33 15.02
C PRO A 414 -9.19 22.13 16.02
N ASP A 415 -9.46 21.69 17.26
CA ASP A 415 -8.48 21.32 18.28
C ASP A 415 -8.04 19.84 18.24
N ASN A 416 -8.27 19.16 17.11
CA ASN A 416 -7.85 17.78 16.86
C ASN A 416 -8.49 16.73 17.80
N LYS A 417 -9.73 16.95 18.22
CA LYS A 417 -10.50 15.93 18.95
C LYS A 417 -11.43 15.22 17.99
N LEU A 418 -11.37 13.89 17.98
CA LEU A 418 -12.40 13.08 17.34
C LEU A 418 -13.75 13.40 17.96
N LEU A 419 -14.72 13.75 17.11
CA LEU A 419 -16.07 14.08 17.53
C LEU A 419 -16.85 12.79 17.80
N ASP A 420 -17.84 12.89 18.69
CA ASP A 420 -18.72 11.77 19.00
C ASP A 420 -19.48 11.30 17.73
N LYS A 421 -19.37 9.99 17.46
CA LYS A 421 -20.03 9.30 16.36
C LYS A 421 -21.54 9.53 16.35
N SER A 422 -22.17 9.66 17.51
CA SER A 422 -23.62 9.91 17.63
C SER A 422 -24.06 11.19 16.91
N ASN A 423 -23.15 12.16 16.72
CA ASN A 423 -23.42 13.45 16.10
C ASN A 423 -22.92 13.56 14.64
N TRP A 424 -22.25 12.53 14.10
CA TRP A 424 -21.61 12.63 12.79
C TRP A 424 -22.60 12.91 11.68
N ASP A 425 -23.75 12.23 11.63
CA ASP A 425 -24.77 12.45 10.61
C ASP A 425 -25.29 13.89 10.62
N LYS A 426 -25.53 14.44 11.81
CA LYS A 426 -26.00 15.81 11.99
C LYS A 426 -24.96 16.82 11.51
N LEU A 427 -23.69 16.63 11.88
CA LEU A 427 -22.60 17.50 11.46
C LEU A 427 -22.32 17.40 9.95
N TRP A 428 -22.40 16.19 9.40
CA TRP A 428 -22.26 15.95 7.97
C TRP A 428 -23.36 16.64 7.17
N LEU A 429 -24.60 16.53 7.65
CA LEU A 429 -25.75 17.23 7.06
C LEU A 429 -25.60 18.75 7.15
N ALA A 430 -25.17 19.27 8.30
CA ALA A 430 -24.88 20.70 8.48
C ALA A 430 -23.79 21.18 7.50
N GLY A 431 -22.76 20.36 7.28
CA GLY A 431 -21.71 20.65 6.31
C GLY A 431 -22.24 20.75 4.87
N TRP A 432 -23.11 19.82 4.46
CA TRP A 432 -23.76 19.89 3.15
C TRP A 432 -24.67 21.10 3.01
N ILE A 433 -25.44 21.44 4.05
CA ILE A 433 -26.27 22.65 4.09
C ILE A 433 -25.39 23.89 3.84
N LYS A 434 -24.25 24.02 4.54
CA LYS A 434 -23.32 25.14 4.36
C LYS A 434 -22.81 25.23 2.92
N THR A 435 -22.37 24.11 2.33
CA THR A 435 -21.86 24.06 0.95
C THR A 435 -22.94 24.47 -0.06
N VAL A 436 -24.12 23.87 0.02
CA VAL A 436 -25.25 24.14 -0.89
C VAL A 436 -25.70 25.59 -0.79
N ASP A 437 -25.85 26.13 0.42
CA ASP A 437 -26.25 27.52 0.65
C ASP A 437 -25.23 28.52 0.08
N ARG A 438 -23.93 28.26 0.25
CA ARG A 438 -22.85 29.12 -0.30
C ARG A 438 -22.92 29.18 -1.83
N ILE A 439 -23.11 28.04 -2.50
CA ILE A 439 -23.23 27.96 -3.96
C ILE A 439 -24.48 28.68 -4.46
N LYS A 440 -25.62 28.53 -3.77
CA LYS A 440 -26.84 29.26 -4.12
C LYS A 440 -26.69 30.77 -3.95
N LYS A 441 -26.07 31.22 -2.86
CA LYS A 441 -25.83 32.65 -2.60
C LYS A 441 -24.88 33.27 -3.64
N ALA A 442 -24.01 32.47 -4.25
CA ALA A 442 -23.20 32.87 -5.40
C ALA A 442 -24.00 33.04 -6.71
N GLY A 443 -25.27 32.64 -6.75
CA GLY A 443 -26.11 32.67 -7.95
C GLY A 443 -25.98 31.44 -8.85
N SER A 444 -25.34 30.37 -8.38
CA SER A 444 -25.15 29.12 -9.12
C SER A 444 -26.15 28.05 -8.67
N VAL A 445 -26.52 27.12 -9.57
CA VAL A 445 -27.36 25.97 -9.20
C VAL A 445 -26.48 24.84 -8.63
N PRO A 446 -26.62 24.46 -7.34
CA PRO A 446 -25.95 23.27 -6.83
C PRO A 446 -26.64 22.01 -7.38
N VAL A 447 -25.83 21.12 -7.95
CA VAL A 447 -26.24 19.79 -8.41
C VAL A 447 -25.57 18.77 -7.49
N LEU A 448 -26.34 18.13 -6.62
CA LEU A 448 -25.82 17.07 -5.76
C LEU A 448 -25.97 15.72 -6.47
N LEU A 449 -24.86 15.18 -6.96
CA LEU A 449 -24.74 13.83 -7.47
C LEU A 449 -24.38 12.90 -6.31
N LEU A 450 -25.37 12.13 -5.85
CA LEU A 450 -25.22 11.28 -4.67
C LEU A 450 -24.16 10.21 -4.89
N ASP A 451 -23.54 9.77 -3.79
CA ASP A 451 -22.51 8.74 -3.80
C ASP A 451 -23.00 7.45 -4.47
N THR A 452 -22.07 6.76 -5.12
CA THR A 452 -22.27 5.51 -5.84
C THR A 452 -22.32 4.32 -4.87
N PRO A 453 -22.91 3.19 -5.29
CA PRO A 453 -22.72 1.94 -4.57
C PRO A 453 -21.25 1.48 -4.58
N TRP A 454 -20.88 0.71 -3.57
CA TRP A 454 -19.56 0.16 -3.30
C TRP A 454 -19.59 -1.35 -3.51
N PRO A 455 -18.60 -1.93 -4.20
CA PRO A 455 -18.45 -3.38 -4.28
C PRO A 455 -18.06 -3.97 -2.91
N PRO A 456 -18.28 -5.27 -2.68
CA PRO A 456 -17.92 -5.91 -1.41
C PRO A 456 -16.41 -5.94 -1.14
N ASN A 457 -15.60 -5.87 -2.19
CA ASN A 457 -14.15 -5.91 -2.17
C ASN A 457 -13.59 -5.23 -3.43
N SER A 458 -12.28 -5.27 -3.62
CA SER A 458 -11.64 -4.82 -4.87
C SER A 458 -12.22 -5.60 -6.06
N THR A 459 -13.05 -4.94 -6.87
CA THR A 459 -13.70 -5.57 -8.02
C THR A 459 -12.70 -6.23 -8.98
N PRO A 460 -11.59 -5.58 -9.39
CA PRO A 460 -10.64 -6.23 -10.28
C PRO A 460 -10.00 -7.49 -9.68
N GLU A 461 -9.63 -7.46 -8.40
CA GLU A 461 -9.04 -8.61 -7.70
C GLU A 461 -10.05 -9.76 -7.57
N CYS A 462 -11.30 -9.44 -7.25
CA CYS A 462 -12.37 -10.43 -7.19
C CYS A 462 -12.63 -11.08 -8.55
N MET A 463 -12.61 -10.31 -9.65
CA MET A 463 -12.81 -10.84 -11.01
C MET A 463 -11.71 -11.81 -11.42
N VAL A 464 -10.45 -11.51 -11.10
CA VAL A 464 -9.31 -12.39 -11.40
C VAL A 464 -9.36 -13.66 -10.54
N THR A 465 -9.87 -13.55 -9.30
CA THR A 465 -9.98 -14.69 -8.37
C THR A 465 -11.21 -15.57 -8.64
N ASN A 466 -12.29 -14.99 -9.17
CA ASN A 466 -13.57 -15.66 -9.43
C ASN A 466 -14.05 -15.51 -10.89
N PRO A 467 -13.22 -15.81 -11.90
CA PRO A 467 -13.58 -15.59 -13.31
C PRO A 467 -14.85 -16.33 -13.77
N SER A 468 -15.12 -17.47 -13.14
CA SER A 468 -16.26 -18.35 -13.43
C SER A 468 -17.42 -18.18 -12.44
N ALA A 469 -17.32 -17.22 -11.51
CA ALA A 469 -18.36 -16.87 -10.52
C ALA A 469 -18.36 -15.36 -10.20
N VAL A 470 -18.48 -14.51 -11.24
CA VAL A 470 -18.42 -13.04 -11.12
C VAL A 470 -19.61 -12.43 -10.39
N ASP A 471 -20.69 -13.19 -10.20
CA ASP A 471 -21.81 -12.83 -9.34
C ASP A 471 -21.37 -12.60 -7.89
N LYS A 472 -20.35 -13.32 -7.40
CA LYS A 472 -19.75 -13.12 -6.07
C LYS A 472 -19.06 -11.78 -5.89
N CYS A 473 -18.72 -11.12 -7.00
CA CYS A 473 -18.07 -9.82 -7.00
C CYS A 473 -19.08 -8.66 -7.04
N SER A 474 -20.36 -8.96 -7.20
CA SER A 474 -21.44 -7.97 -7.24
C SER A 474 -21.95 -7.68 -5.83
N ALA A 475 -22.26 -6.41 -5.54
CA ALA A 475 -22.78 -6.02 -4.23
C ALA A 475 -24.28 -6.26 -4.14
N ARG A 476 -24.79 -6.68 -2.97
CA ARG A 476 -26.22 -6.62 -2.68
C ARG A 476 -26.59 -5.17 -2.38
N VAL A 477 -27.70 -4.67 -2.92
CA VAL A 477 -28.15 -3.27 -2.75
C VAL A 477 -28.25 -2.87 -1.28
N ALA A 478 -28.67 -3.80 -0.42
CA ALA A 478 -28.78 -3.59 1.03
C ALA A 478 -27.43 -3.29 1.72
N GLU A 479 -26.31 -3.67 1.10
CA GLU A 479 -24.94 -3.54 1.64
C GLU A 479 -24.06 -2.63 0.77
N ALA A 480 -24.54 -2.25 -0.42
CA ALA A 480 -23.76 -1.50 -1.39
C ALA A 480 -23.55 -0.03 -1.00
N PHE A 481 -24.27 0.50 -0.02
CA PHE A 481 -24.10 1.87 0.43
C PHE A 481 -23.53 1.89 1.83
N TYR A 482 -22.39 2.56 2.01
CA TYR A 482 -21.71 2.65 3.31
C TYR A 482 -22.59 3.30 4.38
N GLU A 483 -23.33 4.36 4.01
CA GLU A 483 -24.14 5.18 4.93
C GLU A 483 -25.53 5.51 4.31
N PRO A 484 -26.43 4.52 4.17
CA PRO A 484 -27.66 4.67 3.40
C PRO A 484 -28.65 5.66 4.03
N VAL A 485 -28.72 5.73 5.36
CA VAL A 485 -29.58 6.67 6.10
C VAL A 485 -29.11 8.10 5.89
N ARG A 486 -27.81 8.36 6.09
CA ARG A 486 -27.19 9.66 5.85
C ARG A 486 -27.37 10.11 4.40
N ARG A 487 -27.13 9.21 3.43
CA ARG A 487 -27.32 9.49 1.99
C ARG A 487 -28.72 10.01 1.69
N LYS A 488 -29.76 9.35 2.21
CA LYS A 488 -31.17 9.78 2.07
C LYS A 488 -31.45 11.12 2.74
N ALA A 489 -30.93 11.35 3.96
CA ALA A 489 -31.11 12.60 4.69
C ALA A 489 -30.46 13.80 3.96
N VAL A 490 -29.25 13.61 3.44
CA VAL A 490 -28.54 14.63 2.64
C VAL A 490 -29.32 14.92 1.36
N ALA A 491 -29.79 13.90 0.64
CA ALA A 491 -30.60 14.07 -0.56
C ALA A 491 -31.87 14.91 -0.30
N ALA A 492 -32.68 14.51 0.69
CA ALA A 492 -33.91 15.22 1.03
C ALA A 492 -33.64 16.67 1.43
N LYS A 493 -32.59 16.91 2.23
CA LYS A 493 -32.27 18.26 2.69
C LYS A 493 -31.73 19.14 1.57
N ALA A 494 -30.83 18.63 0.72
CA ALA A 494 -30.32 19.36 -0.42
C ALA A 494 -31.45 19.75 -1.39
N ALA A 495 -32.39 18.83 -1.65
CA ALA A 495 -33.58 19.13 -2.45
C ALA A 495 -34.45 20.21 -1.81
N SER A 496 -34.70 20.18 -0.50
CA SER A 496 -35.46 21.23 0.20
C SER A 496 -34.79 22.60 0.14
N LEU A 497 -33.46 22.63 -0.03
CA LEU A 497 -32.69 23.84 -0.22
C LEU A 497 -32.66 24.28 -1.69
N GLY A 498 -33.34 23.59 -2.61
CA GLY A 498 -33.38 23.93 -4.03
C GLY A 498 -32.16 23.45 -4.83
N ALA A 499 -31.39 22.50 -4.32
CA ALA A 499 -30.38 21.81 -5.13
C ALA A 499 -31.04 20.80 -6.06
N LYS A 500 -30.49 20.63 -7.26
CA LYS A 500 -30.84 19.50 -8.15
C LYS A 500 -30.17 18.25 -7.60
N VAL A 501 -30.94 17.31 -7.08
CA VAL A 501 -30.42 16.04 -6.59
C VAL A 501 -30.50 14.99 -7.70
N ILE A 502 -29.40 14.28 -7.93
CA ILE A 502 -29.31 13.16 -8.87
C ILE A 502 -28.98 11.92 -8.05
N ASP A 503 -29.93 11.00 -7.97
CA ASP A 503 -29.70 9.68 -7.42
C ASP A 503 -29.27 8.73 -8.55
N SER A 504 -27.99 8.36 -8.53
CA SER A 504 -27.39 7.49 -9.52
C SER A 504 -27.60 6.00 -9.23
N GLN A 505 -28.26 5.59 -8.14
CA GLN A 505 -28.40 4.18 -7.75
C GLN A 505 -28.94 3.30 -8.89
N GLY A 506 -29.97 3.78 -9.59
CA GLY A 506 -30.57 3.07 -10.72
C GLY A 506 -29.63 2.92 -11.92
N TRP A 507 -28.48 3.58 -11.93
CA TRP A 507 -27.45 3.42 -12.96
C TRP A 507 -26.44 2.34 -12.61
N PHE A 508 -26.49 1.76 -11.42
CA PHE A 508 -25.53 0.75 -10.97
C PHE A 508 -26.20 -0.54 -10.52
N CYS A 509 -27.47 -0.48 -10.15
CA CYS A 509 -28.14 -1.59 -9.48
C CYS A 509 -29.49 -1.92 -10.12
N THR A 510 -29.81 -3.21 -10.09
CA THR A 510 -31.19 -3.70 -10.11
C THR A 510 -31.85 -3.41 -8.74
N ALA A 511 -33.02 -3.99 -8.48
CA ALA A 511 -33.66 -3.92 -7.16
C ALA A 511 -32.82 -4.59 -6.05
N GLU A 512 -32.02 -5.60 -6.38
CA GLU A 512 -31.37 -6.47 -5.39
C GLU A 512 -29.84 -6.45 -5.46
N VAL A 513 -29.28 -6.26 -6.66
CA VAL A 513 -27.86 -6.44 -6.93
C VAL A 513 -27.30 -5.27 -7.72
N CYS A 514 -26.09 -4.86 -7.41
CA CYS A 514 -25.28 -3.91 -8.19
C CYS A 514 -24.18 -4.71 -8.93
N PRO A 515 -24.38 -5.06 -10.22
CA PRO A 515 -23.45 -5.91 -10.96
C PRO A 515 -22.08 -5.26 -11.08
N ALA A 516 -21.02 -6.05 -10.91
CA ALA A 516 -19.63 -5.59 -11.02
C ALA A 516 -19.12 -5.43 -12.47
N VAL A 517 -19.83 -6.02 -13.43
CA VAL A 517 -19.60 -5.82 -14.86
C VAL A 517 -20.95 -5.58 -15.52
N ILE A 518 -21.12 -4.47 -16.24
CA ILE A 518 -22.36 -4.15 -16.98
C ILE A 518 -22.05 -4.17 -18.48
N GLY A 519 -22.70 -5.06 -19.22
CA GLY A 519 -22.23 -5.43 -20.57
C GLY A 519 -20.80 -5.92 -20.49
N ASN A 520 -19.87 -5.29 -21.21
CA ASN A 520 -18.43 -5.55 -21.12
C ASN A 520 -17.67 -4.51 -20.26
N LEU A 521 -18.35 -3.62 -19.55
CA LEU A 521 -17.68 -2.59 -18.75
C LEU A 521 -17.47 -3.05 -17.31
N LEU A 522 -16.22 -3.09 -16.87
CA LEU A 522 -15.90 -3.24 -15.45
C LEU A 522 -16.36 -1.97 -14.73
N VAL A 523 -17.31 -2.10 -13.80
CA VAL A 523 -17.98 -0.93 -13.20
C VAL A 523 -17.03 -0.20 -12.25
N TRP A 524 -16.33 -0.94 -11.39
CA TRP A 524 -15.39 -0.39 -10.41
C TRP A 524 -13.95 -0.74 -10.73
N LYS A 525 -13.07 0.25 -10.56
CA LYS A 525 -11.63 0.09 -10.75
C LYS A 525 -10.89 -0.37 -9.49
N ASP A 526 -11.56 -0.27 -8.33
CA ASP A 526 -11.07 -0.67 -7.02
C ASP A 526 -12.27 -0.97 -6.10
N GLY A 527 -12.11 -0.86 -4.78
CA GLY A 527 -13.17 -1.10 -3.79
C GLY A 527 -14.22 0.00 -3.64
N SER A 528 -14.18 1.08 -4.45
CA SER A 528 -15.09 2.23 -4.29
C SER A 528 -15.27 3.12 -5.52
N HIS A 529 -14.27 3.24 -6.38
CA HIS A 529 -14.28 4.16 -7.51
C HIS A 529 -14.77 3.48 -8.79
N ILE A 530 -15.61 4.17 -9.56
CA ILE A 530 -16.05 3.69 -10.86
C ILE A 530 -14.92 3.82 -11.89
N SER A 531 -14.90 2.93 -12.88
CA SER A 531 -13.95 3.00 -13.99
C SER A 531 -14.23 4.22 -14.88
N THR A 532 -13.20 4.71 -15.56
CA THR A 532 -13.34 5.81 -16.53
C THR A 532 -14.25 5.42 -17.68
N ALA A 533 -14.19 4.16 -18.10
CA ALA A 533 -15.04 3.56 -19.11
C ALA A 533 -16.52 3.60 -18.73
N TYR A 534 -16.85 3.21 -17.49
CA TYR A 534 -18.23 3.21 -17.02
C TYR A 534 -18.76 4.64 -16.81
N SER A 535 -17.94 5.52 -16.22
CA SER A 535 -18.25 6.94 -16.12
C SER A 535 -18.59 7.55 -17.48
N ALA A 536 -17.74 7.34 -18.50
CA ALA A 536 -17.99 7.83 -19.85
C ALA A 536 -19.27 7.26 -20.48
N ALA A 537 -19.59 5.98 -20.25
CA ALA A 537 -20.81 5.35 -20.75
C ALA A 537 -22.09 5.98 -20.17
N LEU A 538 -22.04 6.53 -18.95
CA LEU A 538 -23.18 7.20 -18.30
C LEU A 538 -23.43 8.64 -18.78
N THR A 539 -22.61 9.16 -19.70
CA THR A 539 -22.74 10.52 -20.26
C THR A 539 -24.18 10.87 -20.69
N PRO A 540 -24.93 10.03 -21.44
CA PRO A 540 -26.29 10.39 -21.87
C PRO A 540 -27.27 10.56 -20.70
N LEU A 541 -27.19 9.70 -19.69
CA LEU A 541 -28.07 9.72 -18.51
C LEU A 541 -27.78 10.91 -17.62
N LEU A 542 -26.49 11.17 -17.35
CA LEU A 542 -26.06 12.32 -16.58
C LEU A 542 -26.43 13.62 -17.31
N ASN A 543 -26.20 13.70 -18.62
CA ASN A 543 -26.58 14.86 -19.42
C ASN A 543 -28.08 15.17 -19.32
N ALA A 544 -28.95 14.17 -19.41
CA ALA A 544 -30.39 14.35 -19.28
C ALA A 544 -30.81 14.84 -17.87
N SER A 545 -30.01 14.56 -16.86
CA SER A 545 -30.30 14.86 -15.45
C SER A 545 -29.80 16.24 -14.99
N LEU A 546 -28.89 16.87 -15.74
CA LEU A 546 -28.31 18.17 -15.39
C LEU A 546 -29.22 19.35 -15.77
N PRO A 547 -29.10 20.50 -15.08
CA PRO A 547 -29.76 21.75 -15.50
C PRO A 547 -29.46 22.09 -16.96
N LYS A 548 -30.43 22.69 -17.68
CA LYS A 548 -30.27 23.07 -19.09
C LYS A 548 -29.44 24.33 -19.26
#